data_AF-A0A362X2Y5-F1
#
_entry.id   AF-A0A362X2Y5-F1
#
_cell.length_a   1.000
_cell.length_b   1.000
_cell.length_c   1.000
_cell.angle_alpha   90.00
_cell.angle_beta   90.00
_cell.angle_gamma   90.00
#
_symmetry.space_group_name_H-M   'P 1'
#
loop_
_entity.id
_entity.type
_entity.pdbx_description
1 polymer ?
#
loop_
_entity_poly.entity_id
_entity_poly.type
_entity_poly.pdbx_seq_one_letter_code
_entity_poly.pdbx_strand_id
1 'polypeptide(L)'
;MMQWKEVVMFNHFKNVKSPHVLGVIEIEEFLESIVNPNSKVLDAILRAREIYQYKGKEQYNIIKTTELPCYTLNFCYNKYKKDSNIKEPSGYIYIDIDDNTKINLTNKLICASWRSLSNTGMGILVKVNELSLNNFKSTYMAISNALNIYSDTDAGKASQFNAQSYDPNLYYNENSIIWDTNTTNDGIGKNTPITYSYKIEKEKDVNELGVNLRYDNLGDIEFNNQPFLVFENEKLPYASFYIPSRIYKGSRNNIISLLAYQSYALNPLQTEERFRGFIYRINRSRCDIPLPDKEVEIIIQRTLNHKDIQPILNKERRIVFNPEIKLSKKAKHKVIGSVVGKIKSKNSIKKIEKGINDWDSKVDGKISQLRLAKKLNMSKNTINKYYHLFDEKTKSLKTAYKALSKSQ
;
A
#
# COMPACT_ATOMS: atom_id res chain seq x y z
N MET A 1 44.08 9.91 2.77
CA MET A 1 43.07 11.00 2.84
C MET A 1 42.00 10.49 3.79
N MET A 2 41.97 11.01 5.01
CA MET A 2 41.13 10.51 6.10
C MET A 2 39.68 10.92 5.80
N GLN A 3 38.85 9.98 5.33
CA GLN A 3 37.41 10.21 5.22
C GLN A 3 36.89 10.38 6.64
N TRP A 4 36.39 11.59 6.94
CA TRP A 4 35.63 11.82 8.15
C TRP A 4 34.38 10.95 8.04
N LYS A 5 34.32 9.83 8.80
CA LYS A 5 33.09 9.07 8.99
C LYS A 5 32.14 10.08 9.65
N GLU A 6 31.11 10.53 8.93
CA GLU A 6 30.06 11.36 9.55
C GLU A 6 29.55 10.57 10.76
N VAL A 7 29.73 11.14 11.96
CA VAL A 7 29.30 10.49 13.20
C VAL A 7 27.79 10.49 13.19
N VAL A 8 27.22 9.30 13.01
CA VAL A 8 25.78 9.14 12.95
C VAL A 8 25.22 9.16 14.36
N MET A 9 24.24 10.04 14.59
CA MET A 9 23.70 10.30 15.91
C MET A 9 22.18 10.16 15.94
N PHE A 10 21.66 9.59 17.03
CA PHE A 10 20.24 9.57 17.39
C PHE A 10 19.99 10.45 18.61
N ASN A 11 18.92 11.23 18.63
CA ASN A 11 18.54 11.87 19.89
C ASN A 11 17.96 10.86 20.86
N HIS A 12 18.31 11.01 22.14
CA HIS A 12 17.70 10.27 23.23
C HIS A 12 16.94 11.21 24.18
N PHE A 13 15.90 10.67 24.80
CA PHE A 13 14.92 11.39 25.60
C PHE A 13 14.59 10.57 26.85
N LYS A 14 14.16 11.25 27.91
CA LYS A 14 13.76 10.59 29.16
C LYS A 14 12.65 9.57 28.95
N ASN A 15 11.63 9.93 28.16
CA ASN A 15 10.50 9.10 27.76
C ASN A 15 9.65 9.84 26.71
N VAL A 16 8.64 9.16 26.16
CA VAL A 16 7.75 9.70 25.10
C VAL A 16 7.03 10.99 25.54
N LYS A 17 6.69 11.14 26.83
CA LYS A 17 6.04 12.34 27.37
C LYS A 17 7.01 13.49 27.67
N SER A 18 8.32 13.27 27.54
CA SER A 18 9.38 14.24 27.83
C SER A 18 10.16 14.58 26.54
N PRO A 19 9.58 15.34 25.60
CA PRO A 19 10.16 15.61 24.28
C PRO A 19 11.35 16.58 24.25
N HIS A 20 11.97 16.85 25.40
CA HIS A 20 13.22 17.61 25.48
C HIS A 20 14.39 16.67 25.18
N VAL A 21 15.23 17.06 24.22
CA VAL A 21 16.42 16.31 23.82
C VAL A 21 17.40 16.31 25.00
N LEU A 22 17.74 15.13 25.51
CA LEU A 22 18.74 14.98 26.58
C LEU A 22 20.16 14.97 26.01
N GLY A 23 20.32 14.44 24.81
CA GLY A 23 21.58 14.43 24.09
C GLY A 23 21.46 13.62 22.81
N VAL A 24 22.63 13.18 22.32
CA VAL A 24 22.81 12.35 21.14
C VAL A 24 23.60 11.11 21.52
N ILE A 25 23.29 9.99 20.90
CA ILE A 25 24.02 8.73 21.04
C ILE A 25 24.36 8.17 19.65
N GLU A 26 25.44 7.42 19.56
CA GLU A 26 25.82 6.72 18.33
C GLU A 26 24.99 5.45 18.12
N ILE A 27 25.01 4.89 16.90
CA ILE A 27 24.24 3.68 16.59
C ILE A 27 24.71 2.50 17.43
N GLU A 28 26.02 2.33 17.63
CA GLU A 28 26.60 1.25 18.42
C GLU A 28 26.10 1.33 19.88
N GLU A 29 26.11 2.52 20.47
CA GLU A 29 25.59 2.74 21.84
C GLU A 29 24.08 2.48 21.92
N PHE A 30 23.32 2.90 20.90
CA PHE A 30 21.88 2.60 20.82
C PHE A 30 21.60 1.09 20.75
N LEU A 31 22.31 0.35 19.88
CA LEU A 31 22.14 -1.09 19.74
C LEU A 31 22.58 -1.83 20.99
N GLU A 32 23.68 -1.41 21.62
CA GLU A 32 24.13 -1.95 22.92
C GLU A 32 23.07 -1.74 24.00
N SER A 33 22.38 -0.61 24.01
CA SER A 33 21.28 -0.36 24.95
C SER A 33 20.08 -1.32 24.75
N ILE A 34 19.91 -1.89 23.57
CA ILE A 34 18.86 -2.90 23.28
C ILE A 34 19.30 -4.29 23.73
N VAL A 35 20.59 -4.63 23.56
CA VAL A 35 21.14 -5.94 23.95
C VAL A 35 21.33 -6.01 25.47
N ASN A 36 21.90 -4.96 26.07
CA ASN A 36 22.29 -4.89 27.47
C ASN A 36 21.70 -3.64 28.16
N PRO A 37 20.36 -3.53 28.28
CA PRO A 37 19.75 -2.42 29.01
C PRO A 37 20.15 -2.44 30.49
N ASN A 38 20.22 -1.26 31.12
CA ASN A 38 20.39 -1.19 32.57
C ASN A 38 19.23 -1.89 33.29
N SER A 39 19.47 -2.38 34.50
CA SER A 39 18.53 -3.22 35.25
C SER A 39 17.14 -2.59 35.41
N LYS A 40 17.06 -1.29 35.71
CA LYS A 40 15.78 -0.57 35.86
C LYS A 40 14.98 -0.54 34.56
N VAL A 41 15.66 -0.33 33.43
CA VAL A 41 15.02 -0.32 32.10
C VAL A 41 14.61 -1.73 31.70
N LEU A 42 15.46 -2.73 31.96
CA LEU A 42 15.14 -4.14 31.71
C LEU A 42 13.88 -4.57 32.47
N ASP A 43 13.80 -4.26 33.77
CA ASP A 43 12.64 -4.58 34.60
C ASP A 43 11.36 -3.92 34.06
N ALA A 44 11.44 -2.67 33.61
CA ALA A 44 10.31 -1.98 32.99
C ALA A 44 9.88 -2.63 31.66
N ILE A 45 10.82 -3.07 30.83
CA ILE A 45 10.54 -3.76 29.56
C ILE A 45 9.86 -5.11 29.82
N LEU A 46 10.38 -5.91 30.74
CA LEU A 46 9.82 -7.22 31.07
C LEU A 46 8.40 -7.10 31.63
N ARG A 47 8.17 -6.13 32.53
CA ARG A 47 6.81 -5.82 33.02
C ARG A 47 5.87 -5.36 31.90
N ALA A 48 6.36 -4.52 30.97
CA ALA A 48 5.55 -4.09 29.83
C ALA A 48 5.12 -5.29 28.96
N ARG A 49 6.03 -6.23 28.71
CA ARG A 49 5.73 -7.47 27.94
C ARG A 49 4.67 -8.33 28.62
N GLU A 50 4.80 -8.55 29.92
CA GLU A 50 3.82 -9.30 30.71
C GLU A 50 2.43 -8.64 30.67
N ILE A 51 2.37 -7.32 30.89
CA ILE A 51 1.11 -6.56 30.85
C ILE A 51 0.44 -6.64 29.47
N TYR A 52 1.23 -6.52 28.39
CA TYR A 52 0.71 -6.60 27.02
C TYR A 52 0.05 -7.95 26.74
N GLN A 53 0.58 -9.04 27.30
CA GLN A 53 0.03 -10.39 27.14
C GLN A 53 -1.25 -10.62 27.96
N TYR A 54 -1.33 -10.10 29.19
CA TYR A 54 -2.36 -10.54 30.15
C TYR A 54 -3.31 -9.45 30.67
N LYS A 55 -2.92 -8.18 30.71
CA LYS A 55 -3.62 -7.12 31.47
C LYS A 55 -4.20 -6.00 30.61
N GLY A 56 -3.73 -5.84 29.37
CA GLY A 56 -4.33 -4.94 28.37
C GLY A 56 -3.44 -3.78 27.94
N LYS A 57 -3.91 -3.07 26.91
CA LYS A 57 -3.12 -2.07 26.15
C LYS A 57 -2.89 -0.75 26.90
N GLU A 58 -3.75 -0.42 27.86
CA GLU A 58 -3.70 0.87 28.58
C GLU A 58 -2.51 0.94 29.52
N GLN A 59 -2.34 -0.04 30.42
CA GLN A 59 -1.21 -0.10 31.34
C GLN A 59 0.12 -0.28 30.59
N TYR A 60 0.12 -1.03 29.50
CA TYR A 60 1.28 -1.15 28.60
C TYR A 60 1.71 0.23 28.06
N ASN A 61 0.74 1.03 27.60
CA ASN A 61 1.02 2.36 27.08
C ASN A 61 1.52 3.32 28.15
N ILE A 62 1.10 3.17 29.41
CA ILE A 62 1.64 3.96 30.52
C ILE A 62 3.15 3.70 30.63
N ILE A 63 3.58 2.45 30.83
CA ILE A 63 5.00 2.10 30.94
C ILE A 63 5.78 2.57 29.71
N LYS A 64 5.27 2.26 28.50
CA LYS A 64 5.88 2.67 27.22
C LYS A 64 6.11 4.18 27.13
N THR A 65 5.23 5.00 27.69
CA THR A 65 5.26 6.45 27.50
C THR A 65 5.87 7.23 28.66
N THR A 66 5.95 6.66 29.87
CA THR A 66 6.41 7.37 31.07
C THR A 66 7.66 6.78 31.72
N GLU A 67 7.96 5.50 31.53
CA GLU A 67 9.03 4.83 32.28
C GLU A 67 10.24 4.47 31.42
N LEU A 68 10.05 4.28 30.11
CA LEU A 68 11.11 3.87 29.21
C LEU A 68 11.78 5.05 28.50
N PRO A 69 13.12 5.06 28.38
CA PRO A 69 13.83 5.95 27.47
C PRO A 69 13.31 5.78 26.04
N CYS A 70 13.43 6.82 25.24
CA CYS A 70 13.08 6.74 23.83
C CYS A 70 14.02 7.54 22.94
N TYR A 71 13.97 7.23 21.66
CA TYR A 71 14.90 7.71 20.64
C TYR A 71 14.15 8.20 19.40
N THR A 72 14.79 9.09 18.63
CA THR A 72 14.35 9.43 17.26
C THR A 72 15.38 8.92 16.28
N LEU A 73 14.96 7.94 15.48
CA LEU A 73 15.86 7.15 14.62
C LEU A 73 15.82 7.58 13.14
N ASN A 74 14.98 8.55 12.79
CA ASN A 74 14.84 9.06 11.43
C ASN A 74 15.53 10.41 11.27
N PHE A 75 15.28 11.33 12.21
CA PHE A 75 15.80 12.70 12.23
C PHE A 75 16.29 13.09 13.63
N CYS A 76 17.26 14.01 13.64
CA CYS A 76 17.73 14.71 14.82
C CYS A 76 17.04 16.08 14.96
N TYR A 77 16.92 16.55 16.19
CA TYR A 77 16.19 17.74 16.60
C TYR A 77 17.05 18.62 17.50
N ASN A 78 16.87 19.93 17.38
CA ASN A 78 17.48 20.92 18.27
C ASN A 78 16.61 21.13 19.51
N LYS A 79 17.14 20.79 20.70
CA LYS A 79 16.58 21.02 22.05
C LYS A 79 15.24 20.33 22.36
N TYR A 80 14.29 20.34 21.43
CA TYR A 80 12.93 19.86 21.62
C TYR A 80 12.40 19.21 20.35
N LYS A 81 11.72 18.07 20.48
CA LYS A 81 11.17 17.31 19.35
C LYS A 81 9.91 17.96 18.78
N LYS A 82 10.10 18.70 17.69
CA LYS A 82 9.05 19.30 16.86
C LYS A 82 9.58 19.37 15.43
N ASP A 83 8.73 19.17 14.42
CA ASP A 83 9.19 19.16 13.03
C ASP A 83 9.91 20.48 12.62
N SER A 84 9.51 21.61 13.19
CA SER A 84 10.19 22.91 13.01
C SER A 84 11.60 22.98 13.59
N ASN A 85 11.96 22.03 14.46
CA ASN A 85 13.25 21.96 15.15
C ASN A 85 14.13 20.84 14.58
N ILE A 86 13.75 20.21 13.46
CA ILE A 86 14.59 19.20 12.80
C ILE A 86 15.91 19.86 12.41
N LYS A 87 17.00 19.26 12.88
CA LYS A 87 18.38 19.68 12.61
C LYS A 87 18.85 19.07 11.29
N GLU A 88 18.79 17.74 11.20
CA GLU A 88 19.31 16.96 10.09
C GLU A 88 18.72 15.53 10.11
N PRO A 89 18.71 14.80 8.97
CA PRO A 89 18.45 13.36 8.96
C PRO A 89 19.49 12.61 9.78
N SER A 90 19.09 11.48 10.36
CA SER A 90 20.02 10.61 11.10
C SER A 90 20.87 9.71 10.20
N GLY A 91 20.74 9.77 8.87
CA GLY A 91 21.35 8.77 7.97
C GLY A 91 20.70 7.38 8.03
N TYR A 92 19.60 7.23 8.80
CA TYR A 92 18.83 6.00 8.90
C TYR A 92 17.33 6.23 8.68
N ILE A 93 16.66 5.16 8.26
CA ILE A 93 15.21 5.02 8.35
C ILE A 93 14.86 3.86 9.28
N TYR A 94 14.00 4.12 10.27
CA TYR A 94 13.40 3.14 11.15
C TYR A 94 12.06 2.64 10.61
N ILE A 95 11.92 1.33 10.45
CA ILE A 95 10.69 0.65 10.05
C ILE A 95 10.16 -0.16 11.24
N ASP A 96 8.91 0.08 11.60
CA ASP A 96 8.19 -0.62 12.67
C ASP A 96 7.30 -1.70 12.04
N ILE A 97 7.47 -2.95 12.46
CA ILE A 97 6.66 -4.08 12.00
C ILE A 97 5.82 -4.59 13.16
N ASP A 98 4.50 -4.51 13.01
CA ASP A 98 3.54 -5.05 13.96
C ASP A 98 3.25 -6.54 13.68
N ASP A 99 3.11 -7.32 14.74
CA ASP A 99 2.62 -8.71 14.74
C ASP A 99 3.33 -9.68 13.78
N ASN A 100 4.60 -9.40 13.44
CA ASN A 100 5.46 -10.30 12.69
C ASN A 100 6.90 -10.25 13.24
N THR A 101 7.39 -11.41 13.67
CA THR A 101 8.76 -11.60 14.18
C THR A 101 9.65 -12.40 13.22
N LYS A 102 9.11 -12.84 12.08
CA LYS A 102 9.84 -13.59 11.05
C LYS A 102 10.18 -12.66 9.90
N ILE A 103 11.38 -12.06 9.95
CA ILE A 103 11.94 -11.24 8.87
C ILE A 103 13.03 -12.03 8.17
N ASN A 104 13.15 -11.86 6.85
CA ASN A 104 14.32 -12.34 6.12
C ASN A 104 15.54 -11.44 6.38
N LEU A 105 16.37 -11.82 7.35
CA LEU A 105 17.58 -11.09 7.72
C LEU A 105 18.71 -11.19 6.68
N THR A 106 18.58 -12.05 5.65
CA THR A 106 19.60 -12.15 4.58
C THR A 106 19.55 -10.96 3.61
N ASN A 107 18.56 -10.07 3.72
CA ASN A 107 18.46 -8.89 2.88
C ASN A 107 19.56 -7.88 3.26
N LYS A 108 20.46 -7.59 2.31
CA LYS A 108 21.62 -6.72 2.51
C LYS A 108 21.28 -5.26 2.83
N LEU A 109 20.03 -4.83 2.67
CA LEU A 109 19.57 -3.50 3.07
C LEU A 109 19.39 -3.36 4.59
N ILE A 110 19.20 -4.47 5.31
CA ILE A 110 18.98 -4.44 6.76
C ILE A 110 20.31 -4.17 7.46
N CYS A 111 20.41 -3.01 8.10
CA CYS A 111 21.54 -2.64 8.96
C CYS A 111 21.38 -3.26 10.34
N ALA A 112 20.23 -3.08 10.97
CA ALA A 112 19.92 -3.69 12.26
C ALA A 112 18.46 -4.12 12.32
N SER A 113 18.18 -5.17 13.10
CA SER A 113 16.80 -5.57 13.41
C SER A 113 16.70 -6.22 14.78
N TRP A 114 15.62 -5.92 15.50
CA TRP A 114 15.42 -6.38 16.88
C TRP A 114 13.93 -6.48 17.22
N ARG A 115 13.63 -7.23 18.27
CA ARG A 115 12.26 -7.39 18.76
C ARG A 115 11.70 -6.12 19.37
N SER A 116 10.46 -5.80 19.02
CA SER A 116 9.74 -4.66 19.59
C SER A 116 9.52 -4.80 21.10
N LEU A 117 9.12 -3.69 21.75
CA LEU A 117 8.83 -3.67 23.18
C LEU A 117 7.82 -4.75 23.59
N SER A 118 6.73 -4.94 22.83
CA SER A 118 5.69 -5.95 23.09
C SER A 118 6.14 -7.39 22.79
N ASN A 119 7.30 -7.60 22.18
CA ASN A 119 7.80 -8.90 21.72
C ASN A 119 6.97 -9.55 20.59
N THR A 120 6.00 -8.84 20.02
CA THR A 120 5.13 -9.34 18.94
C THR A 120 5.54 -8.86 17.55
N GLY A 121 6.39 -7.83 17.50
CA GLY A 121 6.83 -7.19 16.26
C GLY A 121 8.34 -7.01 16.23
N MET A 122 8.83 -6.27 15.22
CA MET A 122 10.24 -6.04 14.99
C MET A 122 10.50 -4.58 14.58
N GLY A 123 11.61 -4.03 15.05
CA GLY A 123 12.23 -2.84 14.49
C GLY A 123 13.24 -3.21 13.41
N ILE A 124 13.36 -2.38 12.38
CA ILE A 124 14.42 -2.45 11.37
C ILE A 124 15.04 -1.07 11.18
N LEU A 125 16.37 -1.02 11.06
CA LEU A 125 17.11 0.13 10.57
C LEU A 125 17.72 -0.14 9.20
N VAL A 126 17.62 0.84 8.31
CA VAL A 126 18.24 0.85 6.98
C VAL A 126 19.07 2.11 6.82
N LYS A 127 20.30 1.98 6.33
CA LYS A 127 21.18 3.11 6.00
C LYS A 127 20.65 3.84 4.77
N VAL A 128 20.60 5.16 4.82
CA VAL A 128 20.10 5.98 3.71
C VAL A 128 21.01 7.18 3.47
N ASN A 129 21.16 7.58 2.21
CA ASN A 129 21.88 8.79 1.82
C ASN A 129 20.92 9.87 1.32
N GLU A 130 21.25 11.14 1.56
CA GLU A 130 20.49 12.33 1.09
C GLU A 130 19.00 12.37 1.52
N LEU A 131 18.71 11.81 2.70
CA LEU A 131 17.37 11.87 3.26
C LEU A 131 16.97 13.30 3.64
N SER A 132 15.76 13.71 3.27
CA SER A 132 15.16 14.98 3.66
C SER A 132 13.70 14.79 4.05
N LEU A 133 13.10 15.79 4.70
CA LEU A 133 11.66 15.76 5.01
C LEU A 133 10.80 15.58 3.74
N ASN A 134 11.24 16.13 2.61
CA ASN A 134 10.51 16.09 1.35
C ASN A 134 10.48 14.68 0.74
N ASN A 135 11.60 13.95 0.81
CA ASN A 135 11.71 12.60 0.25
C ASN A 135 11.45 11.48 1.26
N PHE A 136 11.40 11.77 2.57
CA PHE A 136 11.30 10.76 3.63
C PHE A 136 10.17 9.75 3.40
N LYS A 137 8.97 10.23 3.08
CA LYS A 137 7.81 9.35 2.90
C LYS A 137 7.94 8.45 1.67
N SER A 138 8.46 8.96 0.55
CA SER A 138 8.71 8.13 -0.63
C SER A 138 9.81 7.11 -0.39
N THR A 139 10.91 7.53 0.25
CA THR A 139 12.04 6.66 0.59
C THR A 139 11.63 5.55 1.54
N TYR A 140 10.89 5.89 2.60
CA TYR A 140 10.36 4.93 3.57
C TYR A 140 9.53 3.83 2.89
N MET A 141 8.66 4.20 1.94
CA MET A 141 7.84 3.25 1.20
C MET A 141 8.68 2.40 0.24
N ALA A 142 9.66 3.01 -0.45
CA ALA A 142 10.53 2.30 -1.38
C ALA A 142 11.39 1.23 -0.67
N ILE A 143 11.97 1.58 0.49
CA ILE A 143 12.72 0.63 1.32
C ILE A 143 11.79 -0.46 1.85
N SER A 144 10.61 -0.10 2.37
CA SER A 144 9.64 -1.09 2.86
C SER A 144 9.28 -2.10 1.77
N ASN A 145 9.09 -1.63 0.53
CA ASN A 145 8.84 -2.48 -0.63
C ASN A 145 10.03 -3.38 -0.95
N ALA A 146 11.26 -2.83 -0.95
CA ALA A 146 12.48 -3.59 -1.23
C ALA A 146 12.77 -4.67 -0.18
N LEU A 147 12.33 -4.46 1.07
CA LEU A 147 12.40 -5.44 2.14
C LEU A 147 11.24 -6.44 2.16
N ASN A 148 10.23 -6.25 1.29
CA ASN A 148 8.97 -7.01 1.30
C ASN A 148 8.23 -6.92 2.66
N ILE A 149 8.16 -5.71 3.22
CA ILE A 149 7.55 -5.42 4.51
C ILE A 149 6.37 -4.47 4.31
N TYR A 150 5.23 -4.81 4.91
CA TYR A 150 4.09 -3.92 4.93
C TYR A 150 4.32 -2.80 5.95
N SER A 151 4.30 -1.56 5.48
CA SER A 151 4.37 -0.40 6.35
C SER A 151 3.15 0.51 6.13
N ASP A 152 2.46 0.84 7.23
CA ASP A 152 1.29 1.72 7.16
C ASP A 152 1.76 3.13 6.74
N THR A 153 1.01 3.80 5.86
CA THR A 153 1.39 5.14 5.37
C THR A 153 1.37 6.22 6.45
N ASP A 154 0.84 5.90 7.64
CA ASP A 154 0.84 6.75 8.84
C ASP A 154 1.93 6.36 9.86
N ALA A 155 2.63 5.23 9.67
CA ALA A 155 3.69 4.73 10.55
C ALA A 155 5.05 5.41 10.31
N GLY A 156 5.35 5.78 9.06
CA GLY A 156 6.54 6.55 8.69
C GLY A 156 6.42 8.04 9.03
N LYS A 157 6.60 8.41 10.30
CA LYS A 157 6.70 9.81 10.75
C LYS A 157 8.15 10.19 11.01
N ALA A 158 8.56 11.37 10.53
CA ALA A 158 9.89 11.92 10.82
C ALA A 158 10.12 12.02 12.34
N SER A 159 9.09 12.46 13.06
CA SER A 159 9.04 12.58 14.52
C SER A 159 8.54 11.32 15.22
N GLN A 160 8.75 10.12 14.67
CA GLN A 160 8.40 8.89 15.38
C GLN A 160 9.34 8.67 16.57
N PHE A 161 8.77 8.42 17.76
CA PHE A 161 9.54 7.92 18.90
C PHE A 161 9.68 6.41 18.81
N ASN A 162 10.87 5.91 19.09
CA ASN A 162 11.12 4.51 19.39
C ASN A 162 11.38 4.38 20.89
N ALA A 163 10.47 3.75 21.63
CA ALA A 163 10.70 3.44 23.05
C ALA A 163 11.68 2.26 23.14
N GLN A 164 12.64 2.34 24.07
CA GLN A 164 13.66 1.32 24.24
C GLN A 164 13.03 -0.07 24.42
N SER A 165 13.52 -1.03 23.67
CA SER A 165 13.17 -2.44 23.76
C SER A 165 14.35 -3.25 24.28
N TYR A 166 14.17 -4.57 24.38
CA TYR A 166 15.20 -5.51 24.80
C TYR A 166 15.22 -6.70 23.85
N ASP A 167 16.35 -6.95 23.22
CA ASP A 167 16.55 -8.12 22.38
C ASP A 167 18.02 -8.58 22.42
N PRO A 168 18.32 -9.66 23.17
CA PRO A 168 19.68 -10.20 23.22
C PRO A 168 20.09 -10.86 21.90
N ASN A 169 19.15 -11.12 20.99
CA ASN A 169 19.42 -11.71 19.67
C ASN A 169 19.31 -10.67 18.54
N LEU A 170 19.54 -9.40 18.85
CA LEU A 170 19.56 -8.32 17.87
C LEU A 170 20.48 -8.68 16.70
N TYR A 171 19.98 -8.49 15.49
CA TYR A 171 20.77 -8.62 14.27
C TYR A 171 21.43 -7.28 13.94
N TYR A 172 22.73 -7.29 13.63
CA TYR A 172 23.48 -6.12 13.16
C TYR A 172 24.42 -6.50 12.01
N ASN A 173 24.42 -5.68 10.96
CA ASN A 173 25.28 -5.78 9.79
C ASN A 173 25.82 -4.39 9.44
N GLU A 174 27.01 -4.06 9.94
CA GLU A 174 27.68 -2.78 9.64
C GLU A 174 27.90 -2.59 8.13
N ASN A 175 28.07 -3.68 7.37
CA ASN A 175 28.32 -3.65 5.93
C ASN A 175 27.02 -3.66 5.09
N SER A 176 25.87 -3.30 5.67
CA SER A 176 24.61 -3.18 4.94
C SER A 176 24.69 -2.14 3.81
N ILE A 177 23.98 -2.38 2.72
CA ILE A 177 23.87 -1.45 1.60
C ILE A 177 23.22 -0.15 2.05
N ILE A 178 23.80 0.98 1.61
CA ILE A 178 23.22 2.32 1.79
C ILE A 178 22.21 2.56 0.68
N TRP A 179 20.97 2.88 1.05
CA TRP A 179 19.93 3.24 0.09
C TRP A 179 20.14 4.67 -0.40
N ASP A 180 20.36 4.84 -1.71
CA ASP A 180 20.47 6.15 -2.33
C ASP A 180 19.07 6.73 -2.63
N THR A 181 18.78 7.92 -2.10
CA THR A 181 17.48 8.58 -2.32
C THR A 181 17.39 9.29 -3.68
N ASN A 182 18.53 9.49 -4.35
CA ASN A 182 18.63 10.10 -5.68
C ASN A 182 18.61 9.10 -6.82
N THR A 183 18.81 7.80 -6.57
CA THR A 183 18.51 6.80 -7.59
C THR A 183 17.07 7.00 -8.00
N THR A 184 16.92 7.58 -9.18
CA THR A 184 15.69 7.91 -9.83
C THR A 184 14.79 6.69 -9.77
N ASN A 185 13.50 6.96 -9.68
CA ASN A 185 12.42 6.02 -9.96
C ASN A 185 12.47 5.50 -11.43
N ASP A 186 13.65 5.31 -12.03
CA ASP A 186 13.87 4.69 -13.33
C ASP A 186 13.71 3.16 -13.27
N GLY A 187 13.31 2.63 -12.11
CA GLY A 187 12.76 1.29 -11.92
C GLY A 187 11.24 1.26 -11.68
N ILE A 188 10.50 2.38 -11.77
CA ILE A 188 9.06 2.30 -12.04
C ILE A 188 8.94 1.94 -13.53
N GLY A 189 9.27 0.69 -13.83
CA GLY A 189 8.89 0.09 -15.09
C GLY A 189 7.43 0.44 -15.30
N LYS A 190 7.14 1.11 -16.41
CA LYS A 190 5.80 1.15 -16.96
C LYS A 190 5.28 -0.28 -16.81
N ASN A 191 4.26 -0.48 -15.98
CA ASN A 191 3.55 -1.75 -15.91
C ASN A 191 2.83 -1.90 -17.25
N THR A 192 3.63 -2.25 -18.24
CA THR A 192 3.22 -2.71 -19.54
C THR A 192 2.65 -4.10 -19.25
N PRO A 193 1.40 -4.40 -19.65
CA PRO A 193 0.90 -5.76 -19.58
C PRO A 193 1.89 -6.65 -20.33
N ILE A 194 2.57 -7.56 -19.62
CA ILE A 194 3.42 -8.54 -20.30
C ILE A 194 2.49 -9.42 -21.14
N THR A 195 2.90 -9.58 -22.38
CA THR A 195 2.34 -10.45 -23.39
C THR A 195 2.13 -11.87 -22.89
N TYR A 196 1.05 -12.48 -23.38
CA TYR A 196 0.63 -13.88 -23.20
C TYR A 196 1.77 -14.89 -23.40
N SER A 197 2.58 -15.17 -22.39
CA SER A 197 3.52 -16.31 -22.47
C SER A 197 4.14 -16.70 -21.14
N TYR A 198 3.35 -16.98 -20.10
CA TYR A 198 3.78 -17.90 -19.03
C TYR A 198 2.58 -18.66 -18.47
N LYS A 199 2.34 -19.85 -19.04
CA LYS A 199 1.48 -20.87 -18.42
C LYS A 199 2.30 -21.54 -17.32
N ILE A 200 1.94 -21.33 -16.06
CA ILE A 200 2.34 -22.20 -14.95
C ILE A 200 1.09 -22.60 -14.17
N GLU A 201 0.94 -23.91 -13.98
CA GLU A 201 -0.10 -24.54 -13.19
C GLU A 201 -0.10 -24.00 -11.76
N LYS A 202 -1.19 -23.33 -11.38
CA LYS A 202 -1.59 -23.24 -9.97
C LYS A 202 -2.87 -24.03 -9.83
N GLU A 203 -2.76 -25.28 -9.37
CA GLU A 203 -3.91 -26.01 -8.86
C GLU A 203 -4.53 -25.21 -7.70
N LYS A 204 -5.84 -24.99 -7.75
CA LYS A 204 -6.60 -24.40 -6.64
C LYS A 204 -7.81 -25.23 -6.29
N ASP A 205 -8.13 -25.21 -5.00
CA ASP A 205 -9.22 -25.87 -4.30
C ASP A 205 -10.43 -26.34 -5.15
N VAL A 206 -10.82 -27.59 -4.90
CA VAL A 206 -12.04 -28.22 -5.40
C VAL A 206 -13.25 -27.35 -5.03
N ASN A 207 -13.94 -26.81 -6.03
CA ASN A 207 -15.13 -25.99 -5.82
C ASN A 207 -16.37 -26.85 -5.46
N GLU A 208 -17.51 -26.20 -5.13
CA GLU A 208 -18.82 -26.86 -4.89
C GLU A 208 -19.28 -27.75 -6.05
N LEU A 209 -18.70 -27.57 -7.24
CA LEU A 209 -18.94 -28.36 -8.43
C LEU A 209 -17.89 -29.45 -8.62
N GLY A 210 -17.01 -29.73 -7.66
CA GLY A 210 -16.01 -30.80 -7.74
C GLY A 210 -14.90 -30.62 -8.78
N VAL A 211 -14.69 -29.41 -9.31
CA VAL A 211 -13.73 -29.11 -10.38
C VAL A 211 -12.75 -28.03 -9.93
N ASN A 212 -11.45 -28.31 -9.98
CA ASN A 212 -10.39 -27.29 -9.84
C ASN A 212 -10.36 -26.44 -11.14
N LEU A 213 -10.97 -25.26 -11.12
CA LEU A 213 -11.14 -24.44 -12.31
C LEU A 213 -10.79 -22.97 -12.02
N ARG A 214 -10.05 -22.36 -12.94
CA ARG A 214 -9.67 -20.95 -12.88
C ARG A 214 -10.84 -20.06 -13.30
N TYR A 215 -11.25 -19.15 -12.41
CA TYR A 215 -12.39 -18.24 -12.63
C TYR A 215 -12.04 -16.85 -13.16
N ASP A 216 -10.77 -16.45 -13.03
CA ASP A 216 -10.26 -15.17 -13.52
C ASP A 216 -8.79 -15.28 -13.90
N ASN A 217 -8.29 -14.32 -14.69
CA ASN A 217 -6.88 -14.26 -15.06
C ASN A 217 -6.02 -13.37 -14.16
N LEU A 218 -6.49 -12.97 -12.96
CA LEU A 218 -5.71 -12.10 -12.08
C LEU A 218 -4.48 -12.79 -11.48
N GLY A 219 -4.44 -14.13 -11.52
CA GLY A 219 -3.28 -14.92 -11.10
C GLY A 219 -2.08 -14.84 -12.05
N ASP A 220 -2.26 -14.35 -13.29
CA ASP A 220 -1.16 -14.18 -14.26
C ASP A 220 -0.38 -12.88 -14.04
N ILE A 221 -0.83 -12.05 -13.11
CA ILE A 221 -0.22 -10.76 -12.85
C ILE A 221 1.02 -11.00 -11.98
N GLU A 222 2.17 -10.54 -12.47
CA GLU A 222 3.39 -10.51 -11.68
C GLU A 222 3.32 -9.37 -10.67
N PHE A 223 3.41 -9.73 -9.39
CA PHE A 223 3.34 -8.76 -8.31
C PHE A 223 4.72 -8.24 -7.91
N ASN A 224 5.83 -8.84 -8.37
CA ASN A 224 7.20 -8.46 -7.97
C ASN A 224 7.35 -8.31 -6.45
N ASN A 225 6.83 -9.31 -5.71
CA ASN A 225 6.73 -9.33 -4.25
C ASN A 225 5.92 -8.19 -3.61
N GLN A 226 5.18 -7.39 -4.39
CA GLN A 226 4.27 -6.39 -3.85
C GLN A 226 2.99 -7.04 -3.28
N PRO A 227 2.42 -6.52 -2.19
CA PRO A 227 1.16 -7.01 -1.62
C PRO A 227 -0.05 -6.71 -2.50
N PHE A 228 0.03 -5.65 -3.31
CA PHE A 228 -0.98 -5.28 -4.29
C PHE A 228 -0.38 -4.34 -5.34
N LEU A 229 -1.01 -4.30 -6.51
CA LEU A 229 -0.73 -3.33 -7.56
C LEU A 229 -1.84 -2.31 -7.64
N VAL A 230 -1.49 -1.05 -7.93
CA VAL A 230 -2.43 0.06 -8.13
C VAL A 230 -2.29 0.58 -9.55
N PHE A 231 -3.41 0.62 -10.27
CA PHE A 231 -3.49 1.19 -11.60
C PHE A 231 -4.14 2.59 -11.51
N GLU A 232 -3.31 3.64 -11.37
CA GLU A 232 -3.77 5.01 -11.08
C GLU A 232 -4.51 5.66 -12.26
N ASN A 233 -3.98 5.53 -13.48
CA ASN A 233 -4.50 6.20 -14.66
C ASN A 233 -5.68 5.42 -15.26
N GLU A 234 -5.42 4.19 -15.70
CA GLU A 234 -6.39 3.29 -16.31
C GLU A 234 -6.61 2.10 -15.39
N LYS A 235 -7.81 1.51 -15.38
CA LYS A 235 -8.01 0.27 -14.62
C LYS A 235 -7.47 -0.91 -15.42
N LEU A 236 -7.00 -1.95 -14.73
CA LEU A 236 -6.59 -3.18 -15.38
C LEU A 236 -7.82 -3.94 -15.90
N PRO A 237 -7.96 -4.14 -17.22
CA PRO A 237 -8.96 -5.06 -17.76
C PRO A 237 -8.53 -6.50 -17.49
N TYR A 238 -9.46 -7.34 -17.07
CA TYR A 238 -9.22 -8.74 -16.75
C TYR A 238 -10.43 -9.60 -17.14
N ALA A 239 -10.15 -10.86 -17.43
CA ALA A 239 -11.14 -11.87 -17.74
C ALA A 239 -11.62 -12.52 -16.45
N SER A 240 -12.93 -12.64 -16.30
CA SER A 240 -13.55 -13.37 -15.20
C SER A 240 -14.89 -13.93 -15.62
N PHE A 241 -15.26 -15.10 -15.11
CA PHE A 241 -16.64 -15.56 -15.22
C PHE A 241 -17.24 -15.88 -13.86
N TYR A 242 -18.56 -15.81 -13.82
CA TYR A 242 -19.37 -16.09 -12.63
C TYR A 242 -20.47 -17.05 -13.05
N ILE A 243 -20.63 -18.14 -12.32
CA ILE A 243 -21.70 -19.11 -12.54
C ILE A 243 -22.92 -18.61 -11.74
N PRO A 244 -24.02 -18.23 -12.39
CA PRO A 244 -25.23 -17.85 -11.67
C PRO A 244 -25.74 -19.01 -10.83
N SER A 245 -26.28 -18.70 -9.65
CA SER A 245 -26.95 -19.70 -8.81
C SER A 245 -28.16 -20.31 -9.53
N ARG A 246 -28.81 -19.53 -10.40
CA ARG A 246 -30.01 -19.88 -11.15
C ARG A 246 -29.99 -19.26 -12.56
N ILE A 247 -30.40 -20.02 -13.58
CA ILE A 247 -30.43 -19.62 -14.99
C ILE A 247 -31.85 -19.82 -15.52
N TYR A 248 -32.53 -18.71 -15.80
CA TYR A 248 -33.95 -18.69 -16.19
C TYR A 248 -34.19 -19.09 -17.65
N LYS A 249 -35.39 -19.62 -17.92
CA LYS A 249 -35.88 -19.89 -19.27
C LYS A 249 -35.84 -18.60 -20.11
N GLY A 250 -35.16 -18.65 -21.26
CA GLY A 250 -34.98 -17.51 -22.18
C GLY A 250 -33.53 -17.05 -22.32
N SER A 251 -32.70 -17.19 -21.29
CA SER A 251 -31.28 -16.78 -21.31
C SER A 251 -30.27 -17.94 -21.28
N ARG A 252 -30.77 -19.18 -21.13
CA ARG A 252 -29.96 -20.41 -20.99
C ARG A 252 -28.90 -20.57 -22.07
N ASN A 253 -29.27 -20.47 -23.35
CA ASN A 253 -28.35 -20.70 -24.46
C ASN A 253 -27.20 -19.68 -24.43
N ASN A 254 -27.51 -18.39 -24.27
CA ASN A 254 -26.51 -17.33 -24.19
C ASN A 254 -25.60 -17.49 -22.98
N ILE A 255 -26.17 -17.77 -21.80
CA ILE A 255 -25.40 -17.90 -20.55
C ILE A 255 -24.51 -19.14 -20.61
N ILE A 256 -25.04 -20.30 -21.02
CA ILE A 256 -24.25 -21.53 -21.14
C ILE A 256 -23.16 -21.37 -22.19
N SER A 257 -23.44 -20.74 -23.34
CA SER A 257 -22.43 -20.46 -24.36
C SER A 257 -21.31 -19.56 -23.84
N LEU A 258 -21.65 -18.50 -23.10
CA LEU A 258 -20.66 -17.61 -22.50
C LEU A 258 -19.82 -18.33 -21.43
N LEU A 259 -20.45 -19.16 -20.59
CA LEU A 259 -19.76 -19.95 -19.58
C LEU A 259 -18.84 -20.98 -20.22
N ALA A 260 -19.29 -21.66 -21.28
CA ALA A 260 -18.50 -22.60 -22.07
C ALA A 260 -17.26 -21.92 -22.64
N TYR A 261 -17.46 -20.82 -23.37
CA TYR A 261 -16.36 -20.04 -23.94
C TYR A 261 -15.35 -19.59 -22.88
N GLN A 262 -15.82 -18.89 -21.84
CA GLN A 262 -14.93 -18.23 -20.89
C GLN A 262 -14.22 -19.22 -19.97
N SER A 263 -14.88 -20.31 -19.57
CA SER A 263 -14.25 -21.37 -18.78
C SER A 263 -13.21 -22.15 -19.57
N TYR A 264 -13.47 -22.40 -20.87
CA TYR A 264 -12.50 -23.04 -21.75
C TYR A 264 -11.28 -22.15 -22.00
N ALA A 265 -11.51 -20.88 -22.33
CA ALA A 265 -10.45 -19.91 -22.58
C ALA A 265 -9.52 -19.69 -21.37
N LEU A 266 -10.06 -19.66 -20.15
CA LEU A 266 -9.28 -19.49 -18.92
C LEU A 266 -8.54 -20.76 -18.48
N ASN A 267 -8.94 -21.93 -18.99
CA ASN A 267 -8.41 -23.23 -18.58
C ASN A 267 -8.03 -24.07 -19.82
N PRO A 268 -7.05 -23.63 -20.63
CA PRO A 268 -6.71 -24.26 -21.90
C PRO A 268 -6.05 -25.65 -21.77
N LEU A 269 -5.68 -26.07 -20.55
CA LEU A 269 -5.10 -27.38 -20.27
C LEU A 269 -6.14 -28.40 -19.78
N GLN A 270 -7.41 -28.02 -19.62
CA GLN A 270 -8.44 -28.97 -19.20
C GLN A 270 -8.71 -30.01 -20.30
N THR A 271 -9.01 -31.24 -19.90
CA THR A 271 -9.42 -32.27 -20.86
C THR A 271 -10.82 -31.98 -21.41
N GLU A 272 -11.09 -32.44 -22.64
CA GLU A 272 -12.41 -32.31 -23.25
C GLU A 272 -13.50 -32.96 -22.38
N GLU A 273 -13.24 -34.14 -21.84
CA GLU A 273 -14.17 -34.85 -20.96
C GLU A 273 -14.53 -34.02 -19.72
N ARG A 274 -13.53 -33.39 -19.10
CA ARG A 274 -13.73 -32.54 -17.92
C ARG A 274 -14.52 -31.27 -18.26
N PHE A 275 -14.19 -30.64 -19.39
CA PHE A 275 -14.92 -29.47 -19.89
C PHE A 275 -16.40 -29.81 -20.16
N ARG A 276 -16.63 -30.90 -20.89
CA ARG A 276 -17.95 -31.43 -21.22
C ARG A 276 -18.76 -31.72 -19.96
N GLY A 277 -18.18 -32.45 -19.01
CA GLY A 277 -18.79 -32.76 -17.72
C GLY A 277 -19.15 -31.49 -16.92
N PHE A 278 -18.29 -30.49 -16.92
CA PHE A 278 -18.53 -29.20 -16.27
C PHE A 278 -19.73 -28.46 -16.87
N ILE A 279 -19.84 -28.38 -18.19
CA ILE A 279 -20.94 -27.68 -18.87
C ILE A 279 -22.27 -28.41 -18.67
N TYR A 280 -22.30 -29.75 -18.79
CA TYR A 280 -23.49 -30.53 -18.48
C TYR A 280 -23.94 -30.37 -17.03
N ARG A 281 -22.99 -30.32 -16.08
CA ARG A 281 -23.29 -30.11 -14.67
C ARG A 281 -23.94 -28.74 -14.44
N ILE A 282 -23.41 -27.67 -15.03
CA ILE A 282 -24.03 -26.34 -14.96
C ILE A 282 -25.45 -26.36 -15.54
N ASN A 283 -25.63 -26.95 -16.72
CA ASN A 283 -26.94 -27.03 -17.37
C ASN A 283 -27.98 -27.75 -16.48
N ARG A 284 -27.59 -28.87 -15.85
CA ARG A 284 -28.49 -29.66 -15.00
C ARG A 284 -28.71 -29.06 -13.62
N SER A 285 -27.71 -28.40 -13.04
CA SER A 285 -27.76 -27.94 -11.65
C SER A 285 -28.16 -26.48 -11.49
N ARG A 286 -28.00 -25.64 -12.52
CA ARG A 286 -28.23 -24.19 -12.44
C ARG A 286 -29.39 -23.71 -13.32
N CYS A 287 -29.76 -24.42 -14.39
CA CYS A 287 -30.92 -24.04 -15.18
C CYS A 287 -32.22 -24.51 -14.55
N ASP A 288 -33.22 -23.63 -14.51
CA ASP A 288 -34.58 -23.97 -14.06
C ASP A 288 -35.17 -25.13 -14.85
N ILE A 289 -34.90 -25.11 -16.15
CA ILE A 289 -35.20 -26.18 -17.08
C ILE A 289 -33.91 -26.38 -17.88
N PRO A 290 -33.26 -27.55 -17.81
CA PRO A 290 -32.05 -27.81 -18.59
C PRO A 290 -32.30 -27.64 -20.09
N LEU A 291 -31.28 -27.22 -20.84
CA LEU A 291 -31.28 -27.35 -22.30
C LEU A 291 -31.23 -28.84 -22.68
N PRO A 292 -31.85 -29.24 -23.81
CA PRO A 292 -31.70 -30.58 -24.35
C PRO A 292 -30.23 -30.94 -24.56
N ASP A 293 -29.85 -32.20 -24.32
CA ASP A 293 -28.44 -32.61 -24.38
C ASP A 293 -27.80 -32.34 -25.75
N LYS A 294 -28.57 -32.40 -26.85
CA LYS A 294 -28.13 -32.03 -28.20
C LYS A 294 -27.74 -30.55 -28.33
N GLU A 295 -28.47 -29.64 -27.69
CA GLU A 295 -28.13 -28.21 -27.72
C GLU A 295 -26.87 -27.91 -26.91
N VAL A 296 -26.72 -28.58 -25.76
CA VAL A 296 -25.51 -28.47 -24.93
C VAL A 296 -24.29 -28.99 -25.70
N GLU A 297 -24.44 -30.13 -26.39
CA GLU A 297 -23.40 -30.72 -27.23
C GLU A 297 -22.94 -29.76 -28.34
N ILE A 298 -23.88 -29.09 -29.01
CA ILE A 298 -23.58 -28.07 -30.02
C ILE A 298 -22.75 -26.93 -29.43
N ILE A 299 -23.08 -26.46 -28.22
CA ILE A 299 -22.33 -25.38 -27.55
C ILE A 299 -20.90 -25.83 -27.23
N ILE A 300 -20.75 -27.05 -26.71
CA ILE A 300 -19.44 -27.64 -26.37
C ILE A 300 -18.60 -27.76 -27.63
N GLN A 301 -19.12 -28.38 -28.69
CA GLN A 301 -18.37 -28.59 -29.92
C GLN A 301 -17.99 -27.28 -30.60
N ARG A 302 -18.87 -26.27 -30.59
CA ARG A 302 -18.54 -24.92 -31.08
C ARG A 302 -17.37 -24.30 -30.31
N THR A 303 -17.32 -24.52 -29.00
CA THR A 303 -16.24 -24.00 -28.16
C THR A 303 -14.92 -24.73 -28.43
N LEU A 304 -14.94 -26.07 -28.51
CA LEU A 304 -13.77 -26.89 -28.79
C LEU A 304 -13.18 -26.64 -30.19
N ASN A 305 -14.03 -26.39 -31.18
CA ASN A 305 -13.61 -26.11 -32.56
C ASN A 305 -13.05 -24.68 -32.75
N HIS A 306 -13.13 -23.83 -31.73
CA HIS A 306 -12.63 -22.46 -31.83
C HIS A 306 -11.09 -22.45 -31.76
N LYS A 307 -10.44 -22.28 -32.91
CA LYS A 307 -8.98 -22.06 -32.99
C LYS A 307 -8.64 -20.76 -32.26
N ASP A 308 -7.58 -20.78 -31.46
CA ASP A 308 -7.04 -19.61 -30.75
C ASP A 308 -8.02 -18.91 -29.79
N ILE A 309 -8.83 -19.67 -29.06
CA ILE A 309 -9.74 -19.12 -28.05
C ILE A 309 -8.98 -18.28 -27.00
N GLN A 310 -9.35 -17.00 -26.86
CA GLN A 310 -8.76 -16.08 -25.87
C GLN A 310 -9.81 -15.63 -24.85
N PRO A 311 -9.45 -15.46 -23.56
CA PRO A 311 -10.38 -14.96 -22.56
C PRO A 311 -10.92 -13.57 -22.89
N ILE A 312 -12.23 -13.36 -22.75
CA ILE A 312 -12.84 -12.04 -22.91
C ILE A 312 -12.52 -11.20 -21.67
N LEU A 313 -11.87 -10.05 -21.86
CA LEU A 313 -11.59 -9.09 -20.78
C LEU A 313 -12.86 -8.30 -20.44
N ASN A 314 -13.69 -8.86 -19.56
CA ASN A 314 -15.05 -8.37 -19.29
C ASN A 314 -15.19 -7.61 -17.96
N LYS A 315 -14.13 -7.50 -17.16
CA LYS A 315 -14.13 -6.74 -15.91
C LYS A 315 -12.91 -5.84 -15.83
N GLU A 316 -13.01 -4.82 -14.98
CA GLU A 316 -11.92 -3.91 -14.72
C GLU A 316 -11.61 -3.86 -13.22
N ARG A 317 -10.33 -3.71 -12.86
CA ARG A 317 -9.91 -3.54 -11.48
C ARG A 317 -8.84 -2.46 -11.34
N ARG A 318 -9.02 -1.60 -10.33
CA ARG A 318 -8.04 -0.55 -10.01
C ARG A 318 -6.92 -1.04 -9.10
N ILE A 319 -7.23 -2.02 -8.25
CA ILE A 319 -6.32 -2.57 -7.26
C ILE A 319 -6.43 -4.08 -7.34
N VAL A 320 -5.30 -4.75 -7.53
CA VAL A 320 -5.21 -6.21 -7.53
C VAL A 320 -4.32 -6.62 -6.37
N PHE A 321 -4.76 -7.57 -5.56
CA PHE A 321 -4.01 -8.07 -4.40
C PHE A 321 -3.24 -9.32 -4.78
N ASN A 322 -2.00 -9.41 -4.32
CA ASN A 322 -1.17 -10.59 -4.49
C ASN A 322 -1.83 -11.78 -3.77
N PRO A 323 -2.14 -12.89 -4.47
CA PRO A 323 -2.75 -14.06 -3.85
C PRO A 323 -1.82 -14.78 -2.86
N GLU A 324 -0.50 -14.62 -2.99
CA GLU A 324 0.50 -15.26 -2.13
C GLU A 324 0.61 -14.57 -0.76
N ILE A 325 0.27 -13.27 -0.72
CA ILE A 325 0.27 -12.48 0.50
C ILE A 325 -1.15 -12.55 1.09
N LYS A 326 -1.31 -13.39 2.14
CA LYS A 326 -2.60 -13.62 2.82
C LYS A 326 -3.07 -12.38 3.59
N LEU A 327 -3.59 -11.38 2.88
CA LEU A 327 -4.21 -10.19 3.46
C LEU A 327 -5.65 -10.46 3.90
N SER A 328 -6.00 -10.02 5.11
CA SER A 328 -7.38 -10.08 5.60
C SER A 328 -8.32 -9.20 4.78
N LYS A 329 -9.61 -9.56 4.72
CA LYS A 329 -10.65 -8.75 4.03
C LYS A 329 -10.67 -7.31 4.54
N LYS A 330 -10.50 -7.10 5.85
CA LYS A 330 -10.43 -5.79 6.49
C LYS A 330 -9.22 -4.99 6.01
N ALA A 331 -8.04 -5.61 5.92
CA ALA A 331 -6.83 -4.98 5.40
C ALA A 331 -6.99 -4.57 3.93
N LYS A 332 -7.52 -5.48 3.09
CA LYS A 332 -7.82 -5.19 1.67
C LYS A 332 -8.76 -3.99 1.54
N HIS A 333 -9.81 -3.92 2.36
CA HIS A 333 -10.75 -2.80 2.32
C HIS A 333 -10.13 -1.47 2.76
N LYS A 334 -9.28 -1.47 3.80
CA LYS A 334 -8.52 -0.28 4.23
C LYS A 334 -7.62 0.25 3.11
N VAL A 335 -6.90 -0.64 2.42
CA VAL A 335 -6.06 -0.29 1.26
C VAL A 335 -6.89 0.32 0.15
N ILE A 336 -8.01 -0.33 -0.23
CA ILE A 336 -8.90 0.19 -1.27
C ILE A 336 -9.40 1.59 -0.92
N GLY A 337 -9.91 1.79 0.30
CA GLY A 337 -10.43 3.07 0.75
C GLY A 337 -9.38 4.18 0.70
N SER A 338 -8.18 3.89 1.21
CA SER A 338 -7.06 4.83 1.22
C SER A 338 -6.62 5.22 -0.19
N VAL A 339 -6.35 4.24 -1.06
CA VAL A 339 -5.88 4.47 -2.43
C VAL A 339 -6.92 5.21 -3.26
N VAL A 340 -8.17 4.74 -3.27
CA VAL A 340 -9.25 5.39 -4.01
C VAL A 340 -9.51 6.80 -3.47
N GLY A 341 -9.43 7.00 -2.14
CA GLY A 341 -9.54 8.32 -1.51
C GLY A 341 -8.45 9.30 -1.94
N LYS A 342 -7.20 8.83 -2.03
CA LYS A 342 -6.06 9.63 -2.53
C LYS A 342 -6.24 10.00 -4.00
N ILE A 343 -6.62 9.04 -4.86
CA ILE A 343 -6.86 9.28 -6.28
C ILE A 343 -7.99 10.31 -6.47
N LYS A 344 -9.11 10.15 -5.75
CA LYS A 344 -10.22 11.12 -5.79
C LYS A 344 -9.75 12.52 -5.36
N SER A 345 -8.97 12.61 -4.28
CA SER A 345 -8.43 13.88 -3.80
C SER A 345 -7.50 14.54 -4.83
N LYS A 346 -6.53 13.79 -5.39
CA LYS A 346 -5.65 14.26 -6.47
C LYS A 346 -6.45 14.79 -7.66
N ASN A 347 -7.47 14.06 -8.10
CA ASN A 347 -8.32 14.46 -9.22
C ASN A 347 -9.14 15.72 -8.92
N SER A 348 -9.68 15.86 -7.70
CA SER A 348 -10.36 17.08 -7.27
C SER A 348 -9.40 18.27 -7.26
N ILE A 349 -8.20 18.12 -6.70
CA ILE A 349 -7.18 19.17 -6.67
C ILE A 349 -6.81 19.61 -8.09
N LYS A 350 -6.52 18.67 -9.00
CA LYS A 350 -6.23 18.96 -10.41
C LYS A 350 -7.37 19.71 -11.12
N LYS A 351 -8.63 19.31 -10.88
CA LYS A 351 -9.80 20.02 -11.45
C LYS A 351 -9.92 21.45 -10.92
N ILE A 352 -9.70 21.64 -9.62
CA ILE A 352 -9.73 22.96 -8.99
C ILE A 352 -8.61 23.84 -9.55
N GLU A 353 -7.40 23.30 -9.63
CA GLU A 353 -6.25 24.01 -10.20
C GLU A 353 -6.53 24.45 -11.63
N LYS A 354 -7.01 23.53 -12.48
CA LYS A 354 -7.40 23.86 -13.85
C LYS A 354 -8.45 24.97 -13.88
N GLY A 355 -9.49 24.87 -13.05
CA GLY A 355 -10.52 25.90 -12.95
C GLY A 355 -10.02 27.28 -12.51
N ILE A 356 -8.97 27.33 -11.69
CA ILE A 356 -8.32 28.58 -11.25
C ILE A 356 -7.41 29.12 -12.35
N ASN A 357 -6.66 28.26 -13.03
CA ASN A 357 -5.78 28.68 -14.14
C ASN A 357 -6.61 29.19 -15.34
N ASP A 358 -7.75 28.55 -15.61
CA ASP A 358 -8.69 28.93 -16.68
C ASP A 358 -9.68 30.04 -16.22
N TRP A 359 -9.38 30.75 -15.13
CA TRP A 359 -10.26 31.78 -14.58
C TRP A 359 -10.08 33.12 -15.31
N ASP A 360 -11.14 33.61 -15.95
CA ASP A 360 -11.14 34.91 -16.59
C ASP A 360 -11.88 35.92 -15.71
N SER A 361 -11.15 36.91 -15.18
CA SER A 361 -11.74 37.93 -14.30
C SER A 361 -12.74 38.85 -15.02
N LYS A 362 -12.70 38.97 -16.35
CA LYS A 362 -13.67 39.76 -17.13
C LYS A 362 -14.99 39.02 -17.31
N VAL A 363 -14.93 37.71 -17.55
CA VAL A 363 -16.11 36.87 -17.82
C VAL A 363 -16.70 36.28 -16.53
N ASP A 364 -15.86 35.72 -15.66
CA ASP A 364 -16.28 35.02 -14.44
C ASP A 364 -16.39 35.96 -13.21
N GLY A 365 -15.83 37.17 -13.33
CA GLY A 365 -15.76 38.17 -12.27
C GLY A 365 -14.86 37.76 -11.10
N LYS A 366 -15.14 38.33 -9.91
CA LYS A 366 -14.35 38.06 -8.69
C LYS A 366 -14.37 36.59 -8.30
N ILE A 367 -13.20 35.95 -8.28
CA ILE A 367 -13.07 34.56 -7.86
C ILE A 367 -13.52 34.35 -6.41
N SER A 368 -14.33 33.32 -6.19
CA SER A 368 -14.80 32.87 -4.87
C SER A 368 -15.08 31.37 -4.90
N GLN A 369 -15.06 30.72 -3.74
CA GLN A 369 -15.32 29.27 -3.65
C GLN A 369 -16.67 28.89 -4.26
N LEU A 370 -17.70 29.73 -4.09
CA LEU A 370 -19.03 29.49 -4.63
C LEU A 370 -19.07 29.59 -6.16
N ARG A 371 -18.42 30.60 -6.74
CA ARG A 371 -18.38 30.77 -8.20
C ARG A 371 -17.52 29.69 -8.85
N LEU A 372 -16.40 29.32 -8.24
CA LEU A 372 -15.55 28.23 -8.70
C LEU A 372 -16.29 26.88 -8.65
N ALA A 373 -17.06 26.62 -7.60
CA ALA A 373 -17.93 25.45 -7.49
C ALA A 373 -18.95 25.39 -8.65
N LYS A 374 -19.59 26.51 -8.98
CA LYS A 374 -20.53 26.61 -10.11
C LYS A 374 -19.84 26.35 -11.46
N LYS A 375 -18.70 27.02 -11.73
CA LYS A 375 -17.95 26.86 -12.99
C LYS A 375 -17.50 25.42 -13.23
N LEU A 376 -17.08 24.72 -12.17
CA LEU A 376 -16.57 23.35 -12.26
C LEU A 376 -17.66 22.27 -12.09
N ASN A 377 -18.92 22.65 -11.85
CA ASN A 377 -20.00 21.75 -11.46
C ASN A 377 -19.59 20.81 -10.30
N MET A 378 -18.99 21.39 -9.25
CA MET A 378 -18.50 20.67 -8.08
C MET A 378 -19.24 21.11 -6.81
N SER A 379 -19.31 20.23 -5.81
CA SER A 379 -19.86 20.61 -4.52
C SER A 379 -18.99 21.65 -3.82
N LYS A 380 -19.62 22.67 -3.24
CA LYS A 380 -18.94 23.73 -2.48
C LYS A 380 -18.04 23.17 -1.38
N ASN A 381 -18.45 22.08 -0.73
CA ASN A 381 -17.67 21.42 0.32
C ASN A 381 -16.34 20.87 -0.21
N THR A 382 -16.32 20.31 -1.42
CA THR A 382 -15.10 19.82 -2.06
C THR A 382 -14.15 20.96 -2.40
N ILE A 383 -14.69 22.07 -2.91
CA ILE A 383 -13.90 23.28 -3.18
C ILE A 383 -13.31 23.80 -1.86
N ASN A 384 -14.13 24.04 -0.84
CA ASN A 384 -13.69 24.56 0.46
C ASN A 384 -12.56 23.71 1.08
N LYS A 385 -12.68 22.39 0.97
CA LYS A 385 -11.67 21.45 1.49
C LYS A 385 -10.28 21.70 0.89
N TYR A 386 -10.18 22.01 -0.39
CA TYR A 386 -8.89 22.11 -1.09
C TYR A 386 -8.51 23.54 -1.52
N TYR A 387 -9.41 24.52 -1.37
CA TYR A 387 -9.23 25.88 -1.86
C TYR A 387 -7.98 26.55 -1.26
N HIS A 388 -7.69 26.28 0.02
CA HIS A 388 -6.52 26.82 0.73
C HIS A 388 -5.18 26.45 0.08
N LEU A 389 -5.12 25.36 -0.69
CA LEU A 389 -3.92 24.95 -1.42
C LEU A 389 -3.57 25.92 -2.56
N PHE A 390 -4.47 26.84 -2.93
CA PHE A 390 -4.33 27.77 -4.04
C PHE A 390 -4.42 29.25 -3.59
N ASP A 391 -4.12 29.54 -2.33
CA ASP A 391 -4.29 30.87 -1.75
C ASP A 391 -3.51 31.95 -2.51
N GLU A 392 -2.29 31.69 -2.94
CA GLU A 392 -1.48 32.65 -3.72
C GLU A 392 -2.11 32.98 -5.08
N LYS A 393 -2.45 31.95 -5.87
CA LYS A 393 -3.10 32.11 -7.18
C LYS A 393 -4.42 32.85 -7.04
N THR A 394 -5.24 32.49 -6.05
CA THR A 394 -6.55 33.13 -5.87
C THR A 394 -6.44 34.56 -5.33
N LYS A 395 -5.41 34.90 -4.54
CA LYS A 395 -5.11 36.29 -4.15
C LYS A 395 -4.72 37.12 -5.36
N SER A 396 -3.83 36.62 -6.22
CA SER A 396 -3.43 37.29 -7.46
C SER A 396 -4.64 37.63 -8.34
N LEU A 397 -5.53 36.66 -8.59
CA LEU A 397 -6.76 36.88 -9.35
C LEU A 397 -7.70 37.92 -8.72
N LYS A 398 -7.81 37.95 -7.38
CA LYS A 398 -8.60 38.98 -6.68
C LYS A 398 -8.00 40.39 -6.85
N THR A 399 -6.67 40.52 -6.87
CA THR A 399 -5.98 41.79 -7.10
C THR A 399 -6.17 42.24 -8.55
N ALA A 400 -6.02 41.33 -9.52
CA ALA A 400 -6.26 41.61 -10.93
C ALA A 400 -7.70 42.10 -11.18
N TYR A 401 -8.69 41.45 -10.56
CA TYR A 401 -10.08 41.90 -10.64
C TYR A 401 -10.28 43.31 -10.05
N LYS A 402 -9.66 43.63 -8.91
CA LYS A 402 -9.74 44.97 -8.31
C LYS A 402 -9.14 46.05 -9.22
N ALA A 403 -8.04 45.75 -9.92
CA ALA A 403 -7.44 46.66 -10.87
C ALA A 403 -8.38 46.91 -12.07
N LEU A 404 -8.99 45.85 -12.61
CA LEU A 404 -9.99 45.95 -13.68
C LEU A 404 -11.21 46.80 -13.28
N SER A 405 -11.71 46.65 -12.05
CA SER A 405 -12.86 47.42 -11.55
C SER A 405 -12.56 48.90 -11.23
N LYS A 406 -11.27 49.30 -11.25
CA LYS A 406 -10.87 50.71 -11.09
C LYS A 406 -10.59 51.41 -12.43
N SER A 407 -10.41 50.63 -13.50
CA SER A 407 -10.18 51.10 -14.87
C SER A 407 -11.46 51.19 -15.71
N GLN A 408 -12.60 50.76 -15.15
CA GLN A 408 -13.96 50.97 -15.64
C GLN A 408 -14.63 52.00 -14.75
#